data_AF-A0A2N2M9A5-F1
#
_entry.id   AF-A0A2N2M9A5-F1
#
_cell.length_a   1.000
_cell.length_b   1.000
_cell.length_c   1.000
_cell.angle_alpha   90.00
_cell.angle_beta   90.00
_cell.angle_gamma   90.00
#
_symmetry.space_group_name_H-M   'P 1'
#
loop_
_entity.id
_entity.type
_entity.pdbx_description
1 polymer ?
#
loop_
_entity_poly.entity_id
_entity_poly.type
_entity_poly.pdbx_seq_one_letter_code
_entity_poly.pdbx_strand_id
1 'polypeptide(L)'
;AYFLWLFYYLSTGKIIIYFPDPSTFVAKAVKQVKFYGYGIFRGEPNPHVMTPENKFNVLQQKAYLGIMFVLLPAQMISGVFLWKVKGYSDYIHLLGGIRIIDTIHVLFFFFFASFLVVHCYLATLGHTPLAHFKAMLTGYEEHH
;
A
#
# COMPACT_ATOMS: atom_id res chain seq x y z
N ALA A 1 -2.28 8.54 12.96
CA ALA A 1 -2.20 8.69 11.48
C ALA A 1 -3.14 7.72 10.74
N TYR A 2 -2.97 6.40 10.86
CA TYR A 2 -3.79 5.41 10.14
C TYR A 2 -5.31 5.57 10.35
N PHE A 3 -5.76 5.68 11.60
CA PHE A 3 -7.20 5.84 11.89
C PHE A 3 -7.78 7.16 11.36
N LEU A 4 -6.99 8.23 11.29
CA LEU A 4 -7.42 9.50 10.69
C LEU A 4 -7.60 9.36 9.18
N TRP A 5 -6.65 8.68 8.51
CA TRP A 5 -6.77 8.33 7.10
C TRP A 5 -8.01 7.48 6.85
N LEU A 6 -8.21 6.41 7.64
CA LEU A 6 -9.34 5.50 7.49
C LEU A 6 -10.66 6.24 7.68
N PHE A 7 -10.76 7.06 8.74
CA PHE A 7 -11.93 7.89 9.00
C PHE A 7 -12.23 8.85 7.85
N TYR A 8 -11.21 9.56 7.33
CA TYR A 8 -11.38 10.47 6.20
C TYR A 8 -11.90 9.77 4.94
N TYR A 9 -11.30 8.64 4.55
CA TYR A 9 -11.68 7.92 3.33
C TYR A 9 -13.03 7.19 3.45
N LEU A 10 -13.39 6.72 4.64
CA LEU A 10 -14.72 6.17 4.91
C LEU A 10 -15.78 7.28 4.90
N SER A 11 -15.53 8.40 5.59
CA SER A 11 -16.50 9.50 5.71
C SER A 11 -16.74 10.22 4.38
N THR A 12 -15.72 10.30 3.52
CA THR A 12 -15.84 10.94 2.19
C THR A 12 -16.29 9.97 1.08
N GLY A 13 -16.43 8.67 1.36
CA GLY A 13 -16.75 7.65 0.34
C GLY A 13 -15.63 7.41 -0.69
N LYS A 14 -14.49 8.10 -0.57
CA LYS A 14 -13.35 8.00 -1.50
C LYS A 14 -12.59 6.67 -1.40
N ILE A 15 -12.97 5.79 -0.47
CA ILE A 15 -12.40 4.45 -0.35
C ILE A 15 -12.50 3.64 -1.66
N ILE A 16 -13.48 3.95 -2.52
CA ILE A 16 -13.67 3.29 -3.81
C ILE A 16 -12.48 3.46 -4.77
N ILE A 17 -11.65 4.51 -4.61
CA ILE A 17 -10.45 4.76 -5.42
C ILE A 17 -9.41 3.63 -5.25
N TYR A 18 -9.45 2.91 -4.13
CA TYR A 18 -8.56 1.78 -3.86
C TYR A 18 -9.01 0.46 -4.53
N PHE A 19 -10.26 0.38 -5.00
CA PHE A 19 -10.80 -0.82 -5.61
C PHE A 19 -10.74 -0.72 -7.15
N PRO A 20 -9.86 -1.50 -7.82
CA PRO A 20 -9.83 -1.53 -9.27
C PRO A 20 -11.11 -2.18 -9.81
N ASP A 21 -11.57 -1.69 -10.97
CA ASP A 21 -12.58 -2.36 -11.77
C ASP A 21 -12.11 -3.79 -12.14
N PRO A 22 -12.81 -4.84 -11.69
CA PRO A 22 -12.40 -6.23 -11.93
C PRO A 22 -12.30 -6.60 -13.41
N SER A 23 -13.14 -6.00 -14.26
CA SER A 23 -13.22 -6.34 -15.68
C SER A 23 -12.01 -5.83 -16.47
N THR A 24 -11.47 -4.67 -16.09
CA THR A 24 -10.31 -4.06 -16.76
C THR A 24 -8.99 -4.28 -16.03
N PHE A 25 -9.02 -4.89 -14.84
CA PHE A 25 -7.86 -5.09 -13.98
C PHE A 25 -6.71 -5.81 -14.68
N VAL A 26 -6.96 -6.99 -15.27
CA VAL A 26 -5.90 -7.82 -15.87
C VAL A 26 -5.23 -7.08 -17.03
N ALA A 27 -6.02 -6.47 -17.91
CA ALA A 27 -5.50 -5.74 -19.07
C ALA A 27 -4.63 -4.55 -18.63
N LYS A 28 -5.08 -3.77 -17.65
CA LYS A 28 -4.32 -2.63 -17.09
C LYS A 28 -3.07 -3.11 -16.34
N ALA A 29 -3.15 -4.23 -15.63
CA ALA A 29 -2.03 -4.78 -14.86
C ALA A 29 -0.91 -5.23 -15.80
N VAL A 30 -1.25 -5.95 -16.88
CA VAL A 30 -0.27 -6.37 -17.90
C VAL A 30 0.40 -5.15 -18.55
N LYS A 31 -0.36 -4.09 -18.88
CA LYS A 31 0.22 -2.84 -19.41
C LYS A 31 1.20 -2.21 -18.44
N GLN A 32 0.83 -2.12 -17.15
CA GLN A 32 1.67 -1.51 -16.13
C GLN A 32 2.94 -2.33 -15.85
N VAL A 33 2.83 -3.66 -15.82
CA VAL A 33 3.98 -4.56 -15.66
C VAL A 33 4.95 -4.44 -16.84
N LYS A 34 4.44 -4.42 -18.08
CA LYS A 34 5.28 -4.20 -19.28
C LYS A 34 5.97 -2.84 -19.26
N PHE A 35 5.26 -1.81 -18.82
CA PHE A 35 5.82 -0.47 -18.68
C PHE A 35 6.98 -0.45 -17.68
N TYR A 36 6.77 -0.94 -16.45
CA TYR A 36 7.84 -0.96 -15.44
C TYR A 36 8.97 -1.95 -15.78
N GLY A 37 8.68 -3.03 -16.50
CA GLY A 37 9.69 -4.03 -16.86
C GLY A 37 10.56 -3.63 -18.05
N TYR A 38 10.04 -2.86 -19.00
CA TYR A 38 10.74 -2.55 -20.26
C TYR A 38 10.48 -1.14 -20.78
N GLY A 39 9.23 -0.68 -20.78
CA GLY A 39 8.84 0.63 -21.36
C GLY A 39 9.53 1.83 -20.71
N ILE A 40 9.76 1.77 -19.39
CA ILE A 40 10.45 2.83 -18.65
C ILE A 40 11.89 3.06 -19.13
N PHE A 41 12.59 1.99 -19.52
CA PHE A 41 13.96 2.08 -20.04
C PHE A 41 14.01 2.61 -21.48
N ARG A 42 12.89 2.51 -22.22
CA ARG A 42 12.74 3.07 -23.57
C ARG A 42 12.23 4.51 -23.58
N GLY A 43 11.95 5.10 -22.41
CA GLY A 43 11.34 6.43 -22.31
C GLY A 43 9.90 6.46 -22.83
N GLU A 44 9.19 5.33 -22.81
CA GLU A 44 7.76 5.31 -23.15
C GLU A 44 6.96 6.14 -22.12
N PRO A 45 5.83 6.76 -22.50
CA PRO A 45 4.97 7.44 -21.55
C PRO A 45 4.29 6.45 -20.60
N ASN A 46 4.12 6.83 -19.33
CA ASN A 46 3.41 6.00 -18.37
C ASN A 46 1.94 5.80 -18.82
N PRO A 47 1.46 4.55 -18.94
CA PRO A 47 0.09 4.28 -19.38
C PRO A 47 -0.99 4.75 -18.40
N HIS A 48 -0.60 5.16 -17.19
CA HIS A 48 -1.50 5.72 -16.18
C HIS A 48 -1.23 7.20 -15.94
N VAL A 49 -2.26 8.03 -16.15
CA VAL A 49 -2.27 9.45 -15.81
C VAL A 49 -3.02 9.64 -14.50
N MET A 50 -2.37 10.27 -13.53
CA MET A 50 -2.94 10.53 -12.21
C MET A 50 -3.99 11.64 -12.31
N THR A 51 -5.17 11.39 -11.75
CA THR A 51 -6.27 12.36 -11.62
C THR A 51 -6.84 12.29 -10.19
N PRO A 52 -7.56 13.31 -9.71
CA PRO A 52 -8.14 13.28 -8.37
C PRO A 52 -9.06 12.07 -8.13
N GLU A 53 -9.75 11.59 -9.16
CA GLU A 53 -10.65 10.42 -9.11
C GLU A 53 -9.92 9.09 -9.36
N ASN A 54 -8.76 9.12 -10.01
CA ASN A 54 -7.96 7.94 -10.35
C ASN A 54 -6.48 8.19 -10.03
N LYS A 55 -6.18 8.18 -8.72
CA LYS A 55 -4.88 8.54 -8.17
C LYS A 55 -3.81 7.45 -8.31
N PHE A 56 -4.22 6.20 -8.45
CA PHE A 56 -3.33 5.05 -8.35
C PHE A 56 -3.41 4.19 -9.61
N ASN A 57 -2.26 3.72 -10.07
CA ASN A 57 -2.25 2.67 -11.09
C ASN A 57 -2.79 1.35 -10.49
N VAL A 58 -3.19 0.41 -11.34
CA VAL A 58 -3.84 -0.82 -10.87
C VAL A 58 -2.95 -1.72 -10.00
N LEU A 59 -1.63 -1.68 -10.18
CA LEU A 59 -0.69 -2.42 -9.33
C LEU A 59 -0.60 -1.76 -7.95
N GLN A 60 -0.52 -0.43 -7.91
CA GLN A 60 -0.56 0.37 -6.68
C GLN A 60 -1.90 0.21 -5.95
N GLN A 61 -3.04 0.19 -6.65
CA GLN A 61 -4.35 -0.05 -6.04
C GLN A 61 -4.39 -1.37 -5.28
N LYS A 62 -3.93 -2.48 -5.90
CA LYS A 62 -3.86 -3.78 -5.22
C LYS A 62 -2.87 -3.80 -4.07
N ALA A 63 -1.69 -3.20 -4.25
CA ALA A 63 -0.68 -3.12 -3.21
C ALA A 63 -1.21 -2.34 -1.99
N TYR A 64 -1.78 -1.15 -2.20
CA TYR A 64 -2.35 -0.34 -1.14
C TYR A 64 -3.59 -0.97 -0.52
N LEU A 65 -4.42 -1.67 -1.29
CA LEU A 65 -5.55 -2.42 -0.73
C LEU A 65 -5.05 -3.48 0.26
N GLY A 66 -4.09 -4.32 -0.15
CA GLY A 66 -3.51 -5.33 0.72
C GLY A 66 -2.80 -4.74 1.93
N ILE A 67 -1.99 -3.70 1.73
CA ILE A 67 -1.20 -3.11 2.82
C ILE A 67 -2.08 -2.36 3.81
N MET A 68 -2.98 -1.51 3.33
CA MET A 68 -3.77 -0.64 4.19
C MET A 68 -4.91 -1.38 4.86
N PHE A 69 -5.54 -2.39 4.22
CA PHE A 69 -6.70 -3.07 4.79
C PHE A 69 -6.40 -4.44 5.40
N VAL A 70 -5.26 -5.04 5.08
CA VAL A 70 -4.90 -6.37 5.62
C VAL A 70 -3.64 -6.28 6.46
N LEU A 71 -2.51 -5.91 5.84
CA LEU A 71 -1.20 -6.00 6.50
C LEU A 71 -1.11 -5.06 7.71
N LEU A 72 -1.37 -3.77 7.53
CA LEU A 72 -1.26 -2.78 8.61
C LEU A 72 -2.21 -3.05 9.78
N PRO A 73 -3.53 -3.29 9.56
CA PRO A 73 -4.44 -3.68 10.64
C PRO A 73 -3.96 -4.92 11.40
N ALA A 74 -3.57 -5.96 10.68
CA ALA A 74 -3.11 -7.20 11.31
C ALA A 74 -1.80 -7.00 12.07
N GLN A 75 -0.88 -6.17 11.58
CA GLN A 75 0.36 -5.79 12.28
C GLN A 75 0.07 -5.01 13.56
N MET A 76 -0.89 -4.07 13.53
CA MET A 76 -1.30 -3.32 14.72
C MET A 76 -1.96 -4.23 15.75
N ILE A 77 -2.88 -5.10 15.34
CA ILE A 77 -3.59 -6.02 16.24
C ILE A 77 -2.61 -7.00 16.90
N SER A 78 -1.75 -7.64 16.12
CA SER A 78 -0.72 -8.54 16.67
C SER A 78 0.23 -7.81 17.61
N GLY A 79 0.62 -6.56 17.29
CA GLY A 79 1.41 -5.71 18.18
C GLY A 79 0.71 -5.41 19.51
N VAL A 80 -0.60 -5.15 19.50
CA VAL A 80 -1.39 -4.92 20.72
C VAL A 80 -1.46 -6.18 21.60
N PHE A 81 -1.62 -7.36 20.99
CA PHE A 81 -1.59 -8.63 21.74
C PHE A 81 -0.23 -8.89 22.38
N LEU A 82 0.87 -8.61 21.67
CA LEU A 82 2.22 -8.75 22.21
C LEU A 82 2.56 -7.68 23.26
N TRP A 83 1.98 -6.49 23.17
CA TRP A 83 2.17 -5.42 24.16
C TRP A 83 1.62 -5.79 25.54
N LYS A 84 0.44 -6.44 25.61
CA LYS A 84 -0.21 -6.82 26.87
C LYS A 84 -0.63 -8.28 26.89
N VAL A 85 0.34 -9.18 26.77
CA VAL A 85 0.13 -10.63 26.72
C VAL A 85 -0.81 -11.14 27.81
N LYS A 86 -0.53 -10.83 29.09
CA LYS A 86 -1.35 -11.31 30.21
C LYS A 86 -2.79 -10.79 30.17
N GLY A 87 -3.01 -9.58 29.62
CA GLY A 87 -4.33 -8.97 29.54
C GLY A 87 -5.18 -9.52 28.39
N TYR A 88 -4.56 -10.14 27.39
CA TYR A 88 -5.23 -10.71 26.22
C TYR A 88 -5.04 -12.23 26.13
N SER A 89 -4.70 -12.89 27.23
CA SER A 89 -4.34 -14.31 27.28
C SER A 89 -5.40 -15.20 26.62
N ASP A 90 -6.68 -14.97 26.91
CA ASP A 90 -7.78 -15.78 26.35
C ASP A 90 -7.85 -15.69 24.82
N TYR A 91 -7.72 -14.49 24.26
CA TYR A 91 -7.70 -14.28 22.81
C TYR A 91 -6.43 -14.84 22.16
N ILE A 92 -5.29 -14.70 22.83
CA ILE A 92 -4.01 -15.25 22.38
C ILE A 92 -4.09 -16.77 22.30
N HIS A 93 -4.65 -17.43 23.32
CA HIS A 93 -4.86 -18.87 23.33
C HIS A 93 -5.82 -19.32 22.22
N LEU A 94 -6.92 -18.60 22.00
CA LEU A 94 -7.87 -18.90 20.92
C LEU A 94 -7.22 -18.83 19.53
N LEU A 95 -6.33 -17.86 19.31
CA LEU A 95 -5.61 -17.68 18.04
C LEU A 95 -4.42 -18.64 17.86
N GLY A 96 -4.29 -19.65 18.73
CA GLY A 96 -3.27 -20.70 18.66
C GLY A 96 -1.98 -20.39 19.42
N GLY A 97 -2.02 -19.41 20.32
CA GLY A 97 -0.99 -19.11 21.30
C GLY A 97 -0.01 -18.02 20.87
N ILE A 98 0.79 -17.58 21.84
CA ILE A 98 1.71 -16.44 21.66
C ILE A 98 2.71 -16.67 20.53
N ARG A 99 3.21 -17.90 20.36
CA ARG A 99 4.20 -18.23 19.34
C ARG A 99 3.68 -17.98 17.93
N ILE A 100 2.41 -18.27 17.66
CA ILE A 100 1.80 -18.05 16.33
C ILE A 100 1.65 -16.55 16.08
N ILE A 101 1.13 -15.81 17.06
CA ILE A 101 0.96 -14.35 16.95
C ILE A 101 2.30 -13.66 16.75
N ASP A 102 3.32 -14.04 17.51
CA ASP A 102 4.68 -13.51 17.38
C ASP A 102 5.27 -13.81 16.00
N THR A 103 5.13 -15.05 15.52
CA THR A 103 5.60 -15.43 14.18
C THR A 103 4.91 -14.62 13.09
N ILE A 104 3.58 -14.43 13.17
CA ILE A 104 2.82 -13.61 12.22
C ILE A 104 3.28 -12.16 12.28
N HIS A 105 3.48 -11.59 13.47
CA HIS A 105 3.91 -10.22 13.66
C HIS A 105 5.29 -9.95 13.04
N VAL A 106 6.24 -10.86 13.25
CA VAL A 106 7.58 -10.78 12.67
C VAL A 106 7.54 -10.96 11.15
N LEU A 107 6.72 -11.88 10.65
CA LEU A 107 6.55 -12.09 9.21
C LEU A 107 6.00 -10.84 8.51
N PHE A 108 4.96 -10.24 9.07
CA PHE A 108 4.39 -8.99 8.54
C PHE A 108 5.34 -7.81 8.68
N PHE A 109 6.17 -7.75 9.73
CA PHE A 109 7.25 -6.78 9.83
C PHE A 109 8.22 -6.89 8.64
N PHE A 110 8.68 -8.11 8.30
CA PHE A 110 9.57 -8.31 7.14
C PHE A 110 8.90 -7.93 5.82
N PHE A 111 7.64 -8.31 5.61
CA PHE A 111 6.90 -7.91 4.41
C PHE A 111 6.75 -6.39 4.30
N PHE A 112 6.41 -5.71 5.41
CA PHE A 112 6.28 -4.26 5.45
C PHE A 112 7.62 -3.55 5.20
N ALA A 113 8.70 -4.02 5.82
CA ALA A 113 10.04 -3.48 5.62
C ALA A 113 10.51 -3.64 4.16
N SER A 114 10.31 -4.83 3.57
CA SER A 114 10.61 -5.08 2.17
C SER A 114 9.78 -4.18 1.23
N PHE A 115 8.49 -4.03 1.53
CA PHE A 115 7.63 -3.12 0.78
C PHE A 115 8.14 -1.67 0.84
N LEU A 116 8.57 -1.18 2.00
CA LEU A 116 9.11 0.18 2.11
C LEU A 116 10.35 0.39 1.23
N VAL A 117 11.26 -0.58 1.16
CA VAL A 117 12.44 -0.50 0.29
C VAL A 117 12.04 -0.37 -1.18
N VAL A 118 11.17 -1.28 -1.65
CA VAL A 118 10.69 -1.26 -3.04
C VAL A 118 9.87 0.01 -3.32
N HIS A 119 9.04 0.44 -2.38
CA HIS A 119 8.19 1.61 -2.51
C HIS A 119 9.02 2.89 -2.64
N CYS A 120 10.04 3.07 -1.78
CA CYS A 120 10.96 4.19 -1.86
C CYS A 120 11.72 4.20 -3.17
N TYR A 121 12.16 3.03 -3.66
CA TYR A 121 12.81 2.92 -4.97
C TYR A 121 11.87 3.30 -6.13
N LEU A 122 10.63 2.79 -6.14
CA LEU A 122 9.68 3.16 -7.19
C LEU A 122 9.29 4.65 -7.12
N ALA A 123 9.29 5.25 -5.94
CA ALA A 123 9.03 6.68 -5.76
C ALA A 123 10.16 7.56 -6.34
N THR A 124 11.37 7.04 -6.55
CA THR A 124 12.44 7.78 -7.22
C THR A 124 12.38 7.69 -8.75
N LEU A 125 11.49 6.87 -9.33
CA LEU A 125 11.36 6.69 -10.78
C LEU A 125 10.48 7.77 -11.46
N GLY A 126 10.29 8.92 -10.83
CA GLY A 126 9.61 10.06 -11.43
C GLY A 126 10.50 10.83 -12.42
N HIS A 127 9.98 11.93 -12.99
CA HIS A 127 10.74 12.82 -13.89
C HIS A 127 12.05 13.32 -13.26
N THR A 128 12.03 13.51 -11.94
CA THR A 128 13.24 13.61 -11.13
C THR A 128 13.12 12.65 -9.93
N PRO A 129 14.24 12.21 -9.34
CA PRO A 129 14.21 11.32 -8.17
C PRO A 129 13.40 11.86 -6.98
N LEU A 130 13.19 13.18 -6.94
CA LEU A 130 12.44 13.86 -5.89
C LEU A 130 11.04 14.32 -6.32
N ALA A 131 10.65 14.17 -7.59
CA ALA A 131 9.37 14.67 -8.09
C ALA A 131 8.17 14.11 -7.31
N HIS A 132 8.13 12.79 -7.13
CA HIS A 132 7.04 12.16 -6.37
C HIS A 132 7.09 12.51 -4.87
N PHE A 133 8.28 12.61 -4.27
CA PHE A 133 8.42 13.04 -2.87
C PHE A 133 7.96 14.49 -2.67
N LYS A 134 8.30 15.39 -3.60
CA LYS A 134 7.83 16.78 -3.61
C LYS A 134 6.31 16.82 -3.69
N ALA A 135 5.70 16.09 -4.63
CA ALA A 135 4.25 16.00 -4.76
C ALA A 135 3.57 15.43 -3.50
N MET A 136 4.20 14.50 -2.79
CA MET A 136 3.68 13.98 -1.51
C MET A 136 3.69 15.04 -0.39
N LEU A 137 4.71 15.92 -0.35
CA LEU A 137 4.84 16.96 0.67
C LEU A 137 4.00 18.20 0.35
N THR A 138 3.99 18.64 -0.91
CA THR A 138 3.28 19.86 -1.34
C THR A 138 1.83 19.60 -1.71
N GLY A 139 1.48 18.36 -2.05
CA GLY A 139 0.16 17.99 -2.57
C GLY A 139 -0.07 18.40 -4.03
N TYR A 140 0.91 19.03 -4.69
CA TYR A 140 0.83 19.46 -6.09
C TYR A 140 1.76 18.61 -6.96
N GLU A 141 1.20 18.02 -7.99
CA GLU A 141 1.94 17.28 -9.00
C GLU A 141 2.35 18.24 -10.13
N GLU A 142 3.65 18.28 -10.45
CA GLU A 142 4.14 19.05 -11.59
C GLU A 142 3.79 18.27 -12.86
N HIS A 143 2.77 18.74 -13.58
CA HIS A 143 2.40 18.17 -14.88
C HIS A 143 3.33 18.71 -15.97
N HIS A 144 3.95 17.80 -16.73
CA HIS A 144 4.59 18.07 -18.01
C HIS A 144 3.86 17.30 -19.12
#